data_AF-A0A8X8G8S3-F1
#
_entry.id   AF-A0A8X8G8S3-F1
#
_cell.length_a   1.000
_cell.length_b   1.000
_cell.length_c   1.000
_cell.angle_alpha   90.00
_cell.angle_beta   90.00
_cell.angle_gamma   90.00
#
_symmetry.space_group_name_H-M   'P 1'
#
loop_
_entity.id
_entity.type
_entity.pdbx_description
1 polymer ?
#
loop_
_entity_poly.entity_id
_entity_poly.type
_entity_poly.pdbx_seq_one_letter_code
_entity_poly.pdbx_strand_id
1 'polypeptide(L)'
;GVPGRIIIDNAKCAITKACINDPTVQRSYAECAEGYLFKIDACPPHDPAKKGIVESGVKFIKKAFLPLRDFRDRDDANRQLQEWIRTEAGHRIHGTTRQAPLTQFVEVEKPLLQRLPETPPEISEWKQPKVHRDAHVQYAYCFYSVPFRLIGQQLWLRATDTTIRIYQEHELVATHPRLFQHGTASTVADHMPPEAQAWQSQDIQWCLRMAEAIGPHCYGVVHQLFADRVLVNLRTVQNILRLRDKHTPQRLEAACARALRFSNPRYGAISQILKKGLDQEPLSPVTPESGSTYTSGGRFLRDSATLFH
;
A
#
# COMPACT_ATOMS: atom_id res chain seq x y z
N GLY A 1 -34.34 -4.01 18.16
CA GLY A 1 -33.83 -5.36 18.41
C GLY A 1 -33.37 -5.98 17.12
N VAL A 2 -32.79 -7.17 17.18
CA VAL A 2 -32.27 -7.91 16.03
C VAL A 2 -33.21 -9.08 15.71
N PRO A 3 -33.64 -9.27 14.45
CA PRO A 3 -34.37 -10.48 14.06
C PRO A 3 -33.46 -11.70 14.12
N GLY A 4 -33.98 -12.86 14.53
CA GLY A 4 -33.17 -14.09 14.57
C GLY A 4 -32.73 -14.61 13.20
N ARG A 5 -33.38 -14.15 12.12
CA ARG A 5 -33.10 -14.55 10.74
C ARG A 5 -33.37 -13.42 9.76
N ILE A 6 -32.47 -13.21 8.81
CA ILE A 6 -32.61 -12.26 7.71
C ILE A 6 -32.55 -13.02 6.39
N ILE A 7 -33.57 -12.81 5.56
CA ILE A 7 -33.66 -13.40 4.22
C ILE A 7 -33.08 -12.40 3.21
N ILE A 8 -32.19 -12.87 2.32
CA ILE A 8 -31.48 -11.99 1.38
C ILE A 8 -31.57 -12.52 -0.05
N ASP A 9 -31.85 -11.61 -0.97
CA ASP A 9 -31.92 -11.87 -2.41
C ASP A 9 -30.52 -11.89 -3.04
N ASN A 10 -29.72 -12.93 -2.72
CA ASN A 10 -28.43 -13.32 -3.32
C ASN A 10 -27.51 -12.17 -3.80
N ALA A 11 -27.57 -11.02 -3.13
CA ALA A 11 -26.82 -9.86 -3.54
C ALA A 11 -25.34 -10.16 -3.33
N LYS A 12 -24.49 -9.82 -4.31
CA LYS A 12 -23.05 -10.14 -4.26
C LYS A 12 -22.33 -9.57 -3.04
N CYS A 13 -22.90 -8.53 -2.41
CA CYS A 13 -22.40 -7.96 -1.15
C CYS A 13 -22.64 -8.86 0.07
N ALA A 14 -23.61 -9.78 0.02
CA ALA A 14 -23.96 -10.69 1.10
C ALA A 14 -23.62 -12.15 0.77
N ILE A 15 -23.81 -12.59 -0.48
CA ILE A 15 -23.60 -13.96 -0.95
C ILE A 15 -22.59 -13.94 -2.11
N THR A 16 -21.43 -14.57 -1.93
CA THR A 16 -20.39 -14.67 -2.97
C THR A 16 -20.67 -15.77 -3.97
N LYS A 17 -21.26 -16.88 -3.50
CA LYS A 17 -21.71 -18.00 -4.33
C LYS A 17 -23.10 -18.41 -3.87
N ALA A 18 -24.12 -18.09 -4.67
CA ALA A 18 -25.46 -18.57 -4.42
C ALA A 18 -25.62 -19.99 -4.97
N CYS A 19 -25.99 -20.94 -4.12
CA CYS A 19 -26.44 -22.27 -4.53
C CYS A 19 -27.44 -22.82 -3.52
N ILE A 20 -28.13 -23.90 -3.89
CA ILE A 20 -29.22 -24.49 -3.08
C ILE A 20 -28.67 -25.19 -1.82
N ASN A 21 -27.50 -25.82 -1.92
CA ASN A 21 -26.98 -26.69 -0.86
C ASN A 21 -25.94 -25.99 0.03
N ASP A 22 -24.99 -25.26 -0.56
CA ASP A 22 -23.81 -24.70 0.15
C ASP A 22 -23.56 -23.23 -0.22
N PRO A 23 -24.51 -22.30 0.05
CA PRO A 23 -24.32 -20.90 -0.28
C PRO A 23 -23.12 -20.34 0.48
N THR A 24 -22.21 -19.68 -0.25
CA THR A 24 -21.05 -19.03 0.37
C THR A 24 -21.38 -17.58 0.68
N VAL A 25 -21.32 -17.23 1.96
CA VAL A 25 -21.55 -15.87 2.46
C VAL A 25 -20.27 -15.05 2.29
N GLN A 26 -20.41 -13.77 1.97
CA GLN A 26 -19.32 -12.80 2.01
C GLN A 26 -18.80 -12.66 3.45
N ARG A 27 -17.49 -12.82 3.68
CA ARG A 27 -16.90 -12.79 5.05
C ARG A 27 -17.31 -11.58 5.88
N SER A 28 -17.29 -10.38 5.30
CA SER A 28 -17.75 -9.15 5.95
C SER A 28 -19.20 -9.23 6.45
N TYR A 29 -20.07 -9.86 5.66
CA TYR A 29 -21.48 -9.99 6.01
C TYR A 29 -21.70 -11.12 7.02
N ALA A 30 -20.90 -12.18 6.95
CA ALA A 30 -20.86 -13.23 7.98
C ALA A 30 -20.42 -12.68 9.35
N GLU A 31 -19.35 -11.88 9.42
CA GLU A 31 -18.92 -11.23 10.67
C GLU A 31 -20.01 -10.30 11.24
N CYS A 32 -20.73 -9.58 10.37
CA CYS A 32 -21.87 -8.77 10.78
C CYS A 32 -23.00 -9.63 11.38
N ALA A 33 -23.33 -10.75 10.75
CA ALA A 33 -24.33 -11.70 11.22
C ALA A 33 -23.94 -12.32 12.57
N GLU A 34 -22.67 -12.70 12.73
CA GLU A 34 -22.13 -13.20 13.99
C GLU A 34 -22.19 -12.14 15.09
N GLY A 35 -21.75 -10.91 14.81
CA GLY A 35 -21.74 -9.84 15.80
C GLY A 35 -23.13 -9.41 16.27
N TYR A 36 -24.13 -9.43 15.37
CA TYR A 36 -25.51 -9.13 15.71
C TYR A 36 -26.35 -10.36 16.08
N LEU A 37 -25.79 -11.57 15.99
CA LEU A 37 -26.44 -12.85 16.31
C LEU A 37 -27.67 -13.20 15.46
N PHE A 38 -27.71 -12.75 14.20
CA PHE A 38 -28.75 -13.16 13.25
C PHE A 38 -28.25 -14.25 12.29
N LYS A 39 -29.17 -15.08 11.80
CA LYS A 39 -28.85 -16.07 10.75
C LYS A 39 -29.15 -15.52 9.37
N ILE A 40 -28.29 -15.83 8.40
CA ILE A 40 -28.46 -15.46 6.99
C ILE A 40 -29.18 -16.59 6.27
N ASP A 41 -30.32 -16.29 5.65
CA ASP A 41 -31.09 -17.21 4.85
C ASP A 41 -31.05 -16.74 3.39
N ALA A 42 -30.20 -17.37 2.58
CA ALA A 42 -30.05 -17.03 1.18
C ALA A 42 -31.23 -17.59 0.38
N CYS A 43 -31.88 -16.76 -0.44
CA CYS A 43 -32.93 -17.25 -1.34
C CYS A 43 -32.37 -18.32 -2.30
N PRO A 44 -33.06 -19.45 -2.51
CA PRO A 44 -32.67 -20.41 -3.55
C PRO A 44 -32.57 -19.73 -4.92
N PRO A 45 -31.53 -20.02 -5.72
CA PRO A 45 -31.46 -19.55 -7.09
C PRO A 45 -32.68 -19.99 -7.88
N HIS A 46 -33.25 -19.09 -8.69
CA HIS A 46 -34.39 -19.38 -9.59
C HIS A 46 -35.70 -19.76 -8.88
N ASP A 47 -35.95 -19.24 -7.67
CA ASP A 47 -37.25 -19.33 -6.99
C ASP A 47 -37.95 -17.94 -6.97
N PRO A 48 -38.79 -17.63 -7.99
CA PRO A 48 -39.43 -16.33 -8.11
C PRO A 48 -40.44 -16.05 -6.99
N ALA A 49 -40.99 -17.10 -6.35
CA ALA A 49 -42.05 -16.95 -5.37
C ALA A 49 -41.55 -16.23 -4.10
N LYS A 50 -40.33 -16.53 -3.65
CA LYS A 50 -39.70 -15.85 -2.51
C LYS A 50 -39.34 -14.39 -2.80
N LYS A 51 -39.11 -14.04 -4.07
CA LYS A 51 -38.84 -12.66 -4.51
C LYS A 51 -40.11 -11.79 -4.56
N GLY A 52 -41.28 -12.41 -4.74
CA GLY A 52 -42.56 -11.71 -4.89
C GLY A 52 -42.94 -10.82 -3.70
N ILE A 53 -42.55 -11.18 -2.48
CA ILE A 53 -42.82 -10.37 -1.27
C ILE A 53 -42.09 -9.03 -1.33
N VAL A 54 -40.80 -9.04 -1.71
CA VAL A 54 -39.97 -7.84 -1.80
C VAL A 54 -40.46 -6.93 -2.93
N GLU A 55 -40.77 -7.49 -4.10
CA GLU A 55 -41.26 -6.73 -5.24
C GLU A 55 -42.63 -6.10 -4.97
N SER A 56 -43.51 -6.79 -4.24
CA SER A 56 -44.81 -6.27 -3.85
C SER A 56 -44.67 -5.04 -2.94
N GLY A 57 -43.74 -5.06 -1.98
CA GLY A 57 -43.43 -3.92 -1.11
C GLY A 57 -42.95 -2.70 -1.91
N VAL A 58 -42.03 -2.89 -2.85
CA VAL A 58 -41.56 -1.81 -3.73
C VAL A 58 -42.69 -1.25 -4.60
N LYS A 59 -43.53 -2.12 -5.17
CA LYS A 59 -44.72 -1.71 -5.95
C LYS A 59 -45.68 -0.88 -5.11
N PHE A 60 -45.90 -1.24 -3.85
CA PHE A 60 -46.75 -0.49 -2.94
C PHE A 60 -46.23 0.93 -2.69
N ILE A 61 -44.95 1.08 -2.34
CA ILE A 61 -44.34 2.41 -2.13
C ILE A 61 -44.45 3.25 -3.40
N LYS A 62 -44.13 2.68 -4.57
CA LYS A 62 -44.19 3.41 -5.85
C LYS A 62 -45.61 3.90 -6.21
N LYS A 63 -46.64 3.15 -5.82
CA LYS A 63 -48.04 3.48 -6.15
C LYS A 63 -48.72 4.35 -5.10
N ALA A 64 -48.36 4.19 -3.83
CA ALA A 64 -49.07 4.81 -2.72
C ALA A 64 -48.33 6.00 -2.11
N PHE A 65 -46.99 6.00 -2.13
CA PHE A 65 -46.20 7.10 -1.57
C PHE A 65 -45.75 8.12 -2.62
N LEU A 66 -45.21 7.67 -3.77
CA LEU A 66 -44.57 8.56 -4.74
C LEU A 66 -45.50 9.51 -5.54
N PRO A 67 -46.74 9.13 -5.92
CA PRO A 67 -47.54 9.98 -6.80
C PRO A 67 -47.86 11.34 -6.18
N LEU A 68 -47.83 12.39 -7.02
CA LEU A 68 -48.23 13.77 -6.67
C LEU A 68 -47.41 14.42 -5.53
N ARG A 69 -46.22 13.89 -5.23
CA ARG A 69 -45.28 14.48 -4.26
C ARG A 69 -44.08 15.08 -4.97
N ASP A 70 -43.66 16.25 -4.49
CA ASP A 70 -42.40 16.88 -4.85
C ASP A 70 -41.38 16.75 -3.72
N PHE A 71 -40.12 16.55 -4.08
CA PHE A 71 -39.01 16.40 -3.14
C PHE A 71 -37.96 17.47 -3.45
N ARG A 72 -37.57 18.24 -2.42
CA ARG A 72 -36.53 19.27 -2.57
C ARG A 72 -35.14 18.67 -2.60
N ASP A 73 -34.89 17.69 -1.74
CA ASP A 73 -33.65 16.96 -1.62
C ASP A 73 -33.90 15.57 -1.00
N ARG A 74 -32.82 14.80 -0.82
CA ARG A 74 -32.88 13.45 -0.26
C ARG A 74 -33.41 13.43 1.17
N ASP A 75 -33.07 14.44 1.97
CA ASP A 75 -33.42 14.45 3.39
C ASP A 75 -34.89 14.84 3.57
N ASP A 76 -35.42 15.73 2.72
CA ASP A 76 -36.84 16.01 2.57
C ASP A 76 -37.64 14.78 2.15
N ALA A 77 -37.17 14.03 1.14
CA ALA A 77 -37.80 12.78 0.73
C ALA A 77 -37.82 11.75 1.87
N ASN A 78 -36.70 11.57 2.60
CA ASN A 78 -36.62 10.67 3.74
C ASN A 78 -37.59 11.08 4.86
N ARG A 79 -37.70 12.37 5.17
CA ARG A 79 -38.64 12.87 6.18
C ARG A 79 -40.09 12.61 5.76
N GLN A 80 -40.47 12.96 4.53
CA GLN A 80 -41.82 12.71 4.02
C GLN A 80 -42.17 11.21 4.05
N LEU A 81 -41.22 10.35 3.70
CA LEU A 81 -41.39 8.90 3.73
C LEU A 81 -41.58 8.37 5.16
N GLN A 82 -40.77 8.83 6.11
CA GLN A 82 -40.90 8.43 7.52
C GLN A 82 -42.25 8.84 8.10
N GLU A 83 -42.71 10.04 7.78
CA GLU A 83 -44.03 10.52 8.21
C GLU A 83 -45.14 9.65 7.64
N TRP A 84 -45.13 9.42 6.32
CA TRP A 84 -46.10 8.58 5.64
C TRP A 84 -46.14 7.13 6.17
N ILE A 85 -44.98 6.55 6.49
CA ILE A 85 -44.88 5.23 7.12
C ILE A 85 -45.58 5.22 8.48
N ARG A 86 -45.39 6.26 9.28
CA ARG A 86 -45.95 6.35 10.64
C ARG A 86 -47.44 6.64 10.64
N THR A 87 -47.94 7.48 9.73
CA THR A 87 -49.33 7.94 9.78
C THR A 87 -50.25 7.12 8.90
N GLU A 88 -49.87 6.87 7.64
CA GLU A 88 -50.75 6.27 6.64
C GLU A 88 -50.44 4.78 6.46
N ALA A 89 -49.24 4.44 5.99
CA ALA A 89 -48.91 3.08 5.58
C ALA A 89 -48.85 2.09 6.75
N GLY A 90 -48.50 2.58 7.93
CA GLY A 90 -48.42 1.78 9.16
C GLY A 90 -49.77 1.51 9.82
N HIS A 91 -50.77 2.38 9.62
CA HIS A 91 -52.11 2.25 10.20
C HIS A 91 -53.12 1.65 9.22
N ARG A 92 -52.78 1.52 7.93
CA ARG A 92 -53.66 0.88 6.94
C ARG A 92 -54.01 -0.54 7.34
N ILE A 93 -55.21 -0.99 7.00
CA ILE A 93 -55.57 -2.40 7.13
C ILE A 93 -54.85 -3.20 6.04
N HIS A 94 -53.96 -4.12 6.44
CA HIS A 94 -53.23 -4.95 5.50
C HIS A 94 -54.16 -5.96 4.82
N GLY A 95 -54.05 -6.14 3.50
CA GLY A 95 -54.97 -6.99 2.73
C GLY A 95 -54.98 -8.47 3.17
N THR A 96 -53.81 -9.00 3.53
CA THR A 96 -53.66 -10.41 3.97
C THR A 96 -53.98 -10.62 5.46
N THR A 97 -53.30 -9.90 6.36
CA THR A 97 -53.43 -10.10 7.81
C THR A 97 -54.64 -9.39 8.40
N ARG A 98 -55.30 -8.49 7.66
CA ARG A 98 -56.45 -7.68 8.09
C ARG A 98 -56.19 -6.85 9.35
N GLN A 99 -54.93 -6.58 9.65
CA GLN A 99 -54.47 -5.79 10.78
C GLN A 99 -53.62 -4.61 10.31
N ALA A 100 -53.49 -3.60 11.17
CA ALA A 100 -52.57 -2.49 10.96
C ALA A 100 -51.11 -2.96 11.16
N PRO A 101 -50.21 -2.77 10.19
CA PRO A 101 -48.82 -3.21 10.31
C PRO A 101 -48.09 -2.71 11.56
N LEU A 102 -48.29 -1.46 11.98
CA LEU A 102 -47.64 -0.93 13.19
C LEU A 102 -48.17 -1.59 14.47
N THR A 103 -49.47 -1.86 14.55
CA THR A 103 -50.07 -2.58 15.68
C THR A 103 -49.49 -3.99 15.76
N GLN A 104 -49.47 -4.72 14.64
CA GLN A 104 -48.89 -6.06 14.56
C GLN A 104 -47.41 -6.06 14.96
N PHE A 105 -46.64 -5.07 14.50
CA PHE A 105 -45.23 -4.95 14.85
C PHE A 105 -45.04 -4.74 16.36
N VAL A 106 -45.79 -3.81 16.97
CA VAL A 106 -45.63 -3.47 18.39
C VAL A 106 -46.07 -4.62 19.31
N GLU A 107 -47.21 -5.23 19.01
CA GLU A 107 -47.82 -6.23 19.89
C GLU A 107 -47.20 -7.62 19.74
N VAL A 108 -46.76 -7.99 18.53
CA VAL A 108 -46.35 -9.36 18.23
C VAL A 108 -44.86 -9.45 17.88
N GLU A 109 -44.38 -8.63 16.94
CA GLU A 109 -43.02 -8.83 16.41
C GLU A 109 -41.93 -8.26 17.32
N LYS A 110 -42.15 -7.07 17.89
CA LYS A 110 -41.17 -6.36 18.71
C LYS A 110 -40.72 -7.14 19.95
N PRO A 111 -41.60 -7.83 20.70
CA PRO A 111 -41.18 -8.69 21.82
C PRO A 111 -40.33 -9.89 21.42
N LEU A 112 -40.44 -10.36 20.16
CA LEU A 112 -39.68 -11.50 19.64
C LEU A 112 -38.28 -11.12 19.13
N LEU A 113 -37.99 -9.82 19.00
CA LEU A 113 -36.68 -9.35 18.58
C LEU A 113 -35.64 -9.58 19.70
N GLN A 114 -34.46 -10.05 19.31
CA GLN A 114 -33.33 -10.14 20.21
C GLN A 114 -32.87 -8.73 20.62
N ARG A 115 -32.21 -8.63 21.77
CA ARG A 115 -31.59 -7.37 22.20
C ARG A 115 -30.43 -7.03 21.26
N LEU A 116 -30.22 -5.73 21.06
CA LEU A 116 -29.00 -5.29 20.37
C LEU A 116 -27.81 -5.58 21.28
N PRO A 117 -26.64 -5.96 20.72
CA PRO A 117 -25.42 -6.06 21.49
C PRO A 117 -25.07 -4.69 22.10
N GLU A 118 -24.50 -4.69 23.31
CA GLU A 118 -24.11 -3.46 24.02
C GLU A 118 -23.06 -2.67 23.23
N THR A 119 -22.13 -3.39 22.62
CA THR A 119 -21.12 -2.84 21.70
C THR A 119 -21.48 -3.23 20.28
N PRO A 120 -21.72 -2.27 19.38
CA PRO A 120 -21.92 -2.56 17.96
C PRO A 120 -20.74 -3.35 17.39
N PRO A 121 -20.99 -4.41 16.61
CA PRO A 121 -19.93 -5.16 15.93
C PRO A 121 -19.08 -4.25 15.05
N GLU A 122 -17.77 -4.50 15.06
CA GLU A 122 -16.83 -3.79 14.19
C GLU A 122 -17.10 -4.14 12.73
N ILE A 123 -17.40 -3.12 11.91
CA ILE A 123 -17.59 -3.33 10.47
C ILE A 123 -16.22 -3.56 9.84
N SER A 124 -16.09 -4.68 9.12
CA SER A 124 -14.86 -5.04 8.43
C SER A 124 -15.10 -5.32 6.95
N GLU A 125 -14.14 -4.93 6.11
CA GLU A 125 -14.09 -5.30 4.70
C GLU A 125 -13.02 -6.37 4.48
N TRP A 126 -13.40 -7.48 3.85
CA TRP A 126 -12.47 -8.52 3.45
C TRP A 126 -12.13 -8.40 1.96
N LYS A 127 -10.83 -8.44 1.66
CA LYS A 127 -10.27 -8.50 0.30
C LYS A 127 -9.21 -9.59 0.21
N GLN A 128 -8.88 -9.97 -1.02
CA GLN A 128 -7.82 -10.93 -1.29
C GLN A 128 -6.76 -10.34 -2.24
N PRO A 129 -5.95 -9.36 -1.79
CA PRO A 129 -4.92 -8.75 -2.63
C PRO A 129 -3.75 -9.72 -2.89
N LYS A 130 -3.10 -9.52 -4.04
CA LYS A 130 -1.83 -10.17 -4.37
C LYS A 130 -0.66 -9.37 -3.80
N VAL A 131 0.34 -10.06 -3.26
CA VAL A 131 1.58 -9.44 -2.80
C VAL A 131 2.45 -9.05 -3.99
N HIS A 132 2.82 -7.78 -4.06
CA HIS A 132 3.67 -7.20 -5.10
C HIS A 132 5.15 -7.52 -4.87
N ARG A 133 5.99 -7.25 -5.87
CA ARG A 133 7.44 -7.58 -5.84
C ARG A 133 8.23 -6.78 -4.80
N ASP A 134 7.70 -5.66 -4.37
CA ASP A 134 8.21 -4.82 -3.28
C ASP A 134 7.74 -5.30 -1.90
N ALA A 135 7.14 -6.50 -1.81
CA ALA A 135 6.61 -7.10 -0.59
C ALA A 135 5.49 -6.26 0.06
N HIS A 136 4.67 -5.58 -0.75
CA HIS A 136 3.47 -4.87 -0.28
C HIS A 136 2.19 -5.46 -0.86
N VAL A 137 1.09 -5.31 -0.11
CA VAL A 137 -0.28 -5.46 -0.61
C VAL A 137 -0.94 -4.09 -0.70
N GLN A 138 -1.82 -3.92 -1.68
CA GLN A 138 -2.55 -2.67 -1.87
C GLN A 138 -3.99 -2.78 -1.37
N TYR A 139 -4.43 -1.78 -0.60
CA TYR A 139 -5.83 -1.59 -0.23
C TYR A 139 -6.17 -0.10 -0.23
N ALA A 140 -7.25 0.29 -0.90
CA ALA A 140 -7.67 1.69 -1.05
C ALA A 140 -6.53 2.65 -1.47
N TYR A 141 -5.72 2.22 -2.45
CA TYR A 141 -4.52 2.92 -2.94
C TYR A 141 -3.44 3.22 -1.88
N CYS A 142 -3.49 2.58 -0.73
CA CYS A 142 -2.43 2.58 0.28
C CYS A 142 -1.69 1.23 0.26
N PHE A 143 -0.42 1.24 0.62
CA PHE A 143 0.44 0.06 0.57
C PHE A 143 0.79 -0.43 1.97
N TYR A 144 0.71 -1.74 2.19
CA TYR A 144 0.99 -2.37 3.48
C TYR A 144 2.00 -3.48 3.29
N SER A 145 3.15 -3.38 3.96
CA SER A 145 4.21 -4.38 3.82
C SER A 145 3.81 -5.73 4.40
N VAL A 146 4.33 -6.81 3.82
CA VAL A 146 4.23 -8.18 4.34
C VAL A 146 5.59 -8.85 4.23
N PRO A 147 5.88 -9.90 5.02
CA PRO A 147 7.15 -10.62 4.91
C PRO A 147 7.47 -11.02 3.46
N PHE A 148 8.67 -10.68 3.00
CA PHE A 148 9.11 -10.87 1.60
C PHE A 148 8.99 -12.31 1.09
N ARG A 149 8.96 -13.29 1.99
CA ARG A 149 8.73 -14.72 1.67
C ARG A 149 7.36 -14.96 1.02
N LEU A 150 6.43 -14.03 1.16
CA LEU A 150 5.07 -14.11 0.65
C LEU A 150 4.89 -13.38 -0.70
N ILE A 151 5.97 -12.84 -1.29
CA ILE A 151 5.91 -12.18 -2.60
C ILE A 151 5.24 -13.09 -3.64
N GLY A 152 4.28 -12.54 -4.37
CA GLY A 152 3.54 -13.25 -5.42
C GLY A 152 2.35 -14.08 -4.94
N GLN A 153 2.18 -14.30 -3.64
CA GLN A 153 1.03 -15.01 -3.07
C GLN A 153 -0.21 -14.11 -2.97
N GLN A 154 -1.38 -14.72 -2.85
CA GLN A 154 -2.63 -14.02 -2.52
C GLN A 154 -2.91 -14.17 -1.03
N LEU A 155 -3.10 -13.05 -0.33
CA LEU A 155 -3.35 -13.03 1.11
C LEU A 155 -4.74 -12.49 1.38
N TRP A 156 -5.33 -12.87 2.51
CA TRP A 156 -6.57 -12.26 2.98
C TRP A 156 -6.26 -10.96 3.72
N LEU A 157 -7.00 -9.91 3.43
CA LEU A 157 -6.88 -8.62 4.09
C LEU A 157 -8.23 -8.26 4.72
N ARG A 158 -8.23 -8.07 6.04
CA ARG A 158 -9.35 -7.54 6.82
C ARG A 158 -9.07 -6.06 7.13
N ALA A 159 -9.88 -5.18 6.56
CA ALA A 159 -9.83 -3.75 6.80
C ALA A 159 -10.94 -3.33 7.75
N THR A 160 -10.58 -2.61 8.79
CA THR A 160 -11.50 -2.00 9.77
C THR A 160 -11.35 -0.49 9.70
N ASP A 161 -12.07 0.29 10.51
CA ASP A 161 -11.90 1.75 10.50
C ASP A 161 -10.52 2.23 10.96
N THR A 162 -9.82 1.44 11.78
CA THR A 162 -8.54 1.86 12.36
C THR A 162 -7.36 0.98 11.98
N THR A 163 -7.59 -0.27 11.57
CA THR A 163 -6.53 -1.25 11.34
C THR A 163 -6.72 -2.07 10.06
N ILE A 164 -5.59 -2.48 9.49
CA ILE A 164 -5.49 -3.47 8.43
C ILE A 164 -4.80 -4.71 9.00
N ARG A 165 -5.46 -5.86 8.94
CA ARG A 165 -4.89 -7.16 9.32
C ARG A 165 -4.76 -8.03 8.07
N ILE A 166 -3.61 -8.64 7.90
CA ILE A 166 -3.28 -9.45 6.72
C ILE A 166 -3.01 -10.88 7.17
N TYR A 167 -3.68 -11.83 6.52
CA TYR A 167 -3.67 -13.23 6.87
C TYR A 167 -3.20 -14.09 5.70
N GLN A 168 -2.36 -15.08 6.01
CA GLN A 168 -2.14 -16.23 5.14
C GLN A 168 -3.11 -17.31 5.58
N GLU A 169 -4.18 -17.51 4.81
CA GLU A 169 -5.32 -18.35 5.19
C GLU A 169 -5.97 -17.92 6.52
N HIS A 170 -5.55 -18.51 7.63
CA HIS A 170 -6.04 -18.29 9.00
C HIS A 170 -4.95 -17.72 9.93
N GLU A 171 -3.69 -17.70 9.51
CA GLU A 171 -2.57 -17.17 10.28
C GLU A 171 -2.43 -15.66 10.06
N LEU A 172 -2.38 -14.88 11.15
CA LEU A 172 -2.13 -13.44 11.10
C LEU A 172 -0.65 -13.19 10.80
N VAL A 173 -0.38 -12.62 9.63
CA VAL A 173 0.98 -12.37 9.15
C VAL A 173 1.45 -10.96 9.50
N ALA A 174 0.57 -9.97 9.34
CA ALA A 174 0.92 -8.57 9.55
C ALA A 174 -0.28 -7.75 10.02
N THR A 175 -0.02 -6.73 10.83
CA THR A 175 -1.01 -5.76 11.29
C THR A 175 -0.46 -4.35 11.10
N HIS A 176 -1.27 -3.46 10.53
CA HIS A 176 -0.93 -2.08 10.26
C HIS A 176 -2.04 -1.14 10.72
N PRO A 177 -1.72 0.11 11.09
CA PRO A 177 -2.74 1.16 11.18
C PRO A 177 -3.32 1.42 9.78
N ARG A 178 -4.62 1.70 9.70
CA ARG A 178 -5.27 2.04 8.44
C ARG A 178 -4.81 3.42 7.98
N LEU A 179 -4.31 3.47 6.76
CA LEU A 179 -3.95 4.69 6.06
C LEU A 179 -5.12 5.14 5.17
N PHE A 180 -5.30 6.45 5.09
CA PHE A 180 -6.36 7.09 4.29
C PHE A 180 -5.81 7.96 3.16
N GLN A 181 -4.53 8.34 3.23
CA GLN A 181 -3.90 9.15 2.20
C GLN A 181 -3.41 8.25 1.07
N HIS A 182 -3.99 8.40 -0.11
CA HIS A 182 -3.60 7.64 -1.31
C HIS A 182 -2.10 7.78 -1.60
N GLY A 183 -1.45 6.68 -2.01
CA GLY A 183 -0.03 6.64 -2.33
C GLY A 183 0.90 6.50 -1.12
N THR A 184 0.37 6.50 0.11
CA THR A 184 1.18 6.26 1.31
C THR A 184 1.40 4.76 1.57
N ALA A 185 2.47 4.46 2.30
CA ALA A 185 2.85 3.09 2.65
C ALA A 185 3.11 2.93 4.16
N SER A 186 2.65 1.83 4.73
CA SER A 186 3.05 1.35 6.06
C SER A 186 4.03 0.18 5.88
N THR A 187 5.32 0.50 5.96
CA THR A 187 6.41 -0.46 5.75
C THR A 187 7.09 -0.81 7.07
N VAL A 188 7.12 -2.10 7.41
CA VAL A 188 7.90 -2.65 8.52
C VAL A 188 9.24 -3.13 7.96
N ALA A 189 10.35 -2.72 8.57
CA ALA A 189 11.69 -3.04 8.07
C ALA A 189 11.92 -4.56 7.95
N ASP A 190 11.51 -5.32 8.97
CA ASP A 190 11.65 -6.78 9.03
C ASP A 190 10.91 -7.53 7.92
N HIS A 191 9.93 -6.89 7.28
CA HIS A 191 9.21 -7.47 6.16
C HIS A 191 10.05 -7.47 4.87
N MET A 192 11.03 -6.58 4.75
CA MET A 192 11.85 -6.45 3.55
C MET A 192 12.92 -7.56 3.48
N PRO A 193 13.42 -7.94 2.29
CA PRO A 193 14.56 -8.84 2.18
C PRO A 193 15.80 -8.31 2.93
N PRO A 194 16.64 -9.17 3.52
CA PRO A 194 17.84 -8.72 4.26
C PRO A 194 18.76 -7.81 3.45
N GLU A 195 18.90 -8.06 2.14
CA GLU A 195 19.68 -7.20 1.24
C GLU A 195 19.09 -5.79 1.12
N ALA A 196 17.76 -5.68 1.07
CA ALA A 196 17.05 -4.40 1.00
C ALA A 196 17.11 -3.66 2.35
N GLN A 197 17.01 -4.38 3.47
CA GLN A 197 17.18 -3.81 4.82
C GLN A 197 18.59 -3.24 5.02
N ALA A 198 19.61 -4.02 4.64
CA ALA A 198 21.02 -3.60 4.68
C ALA A 198 21.27 -2.38 3.78
N TRP A 199 20.49 -2.23 2.71
CA TRP A 199 20.62 -1.09 1.81
C TRP A 199 19.90 0.16 2.33
N GLN A 200 18.68 0.01 2.89
CA GLN A 200 17.93 1.10 3.50
C GLN A 200 18.60 1.68 4.74
N SER A 201 19.27 0.84 5.54
CA SER A 201 20.02 1.29 6.72
C SER A 201 21.31 2.04 6.40
N GLN A 202 21.81 1.96 5.16
CA GLN A 202 23.01 2.67 4.70
C GLN A 202 22.64 4.05 4.14
N ASP A 203 22.06 4.90 5.00
CA ASP A 203 21.71 6.27 4.65
C ASP A 203 22.94 7.17 4.42
N ILE A 204 22.70 8.43 4.03
CA ILE A 204 23.77 9.40 3.74
C ILE A 204 24.68 9.58 4.97
N GLN A 205 24.08 9.64 6.16
CA GLN A 205 24.82 9.85 7.41
C GLN A 205 25.68 8.64 7.76
N TRP A 206 25.16 7.43 7.58
CA TRP A 206 25.93 6.20 7.69
C TRP A 206 27.09 6.18 6.71
N CYS A 207 26.86 6.57 5.46
CA CYS A 207 27.91 6.63 4.44
C CYS A 207 29.04 7.59 4.82
N LEU A 208 28.70 8.79 5.32
CA LEU A 208 29.67 9.79 5.77
C LEU A 208 30.50 9.30 6.96
N ARG A 209 29.85 8.76 8.01
CA ARG A 209 30.54 8.20 9.18
C ARG A 209 31.47 7.04 8.81
N MET A 210 31.03 6.20 7.88
CA MET A 210 31.85 5.09 7.40
C MET A 210 33.05 5.54 6.57
N ALA A 211 32.88 6.57 5.74
CA ALA A 211 33.99 7.14 4.98
C ALA A 211 35.03 7.78 5.90
N GLU A 212 34.57 8.51 6.93
CA GLU A 212 35.44 9.12 7.94
C GLU A 212 36.24 8.08 8.73
N ALA A 213 35.62 6.95 9.09
CA ALA A 213 36.30 5.85 9.77
C ALA A 213 37.35 5.14 8.91
N ILE A 214 37.22 5.17 7.58
CA ILE A 214 38.22 4.63 6.65
C ILE A 214 39.39 5.59 6.49
N GLY A 215 39.10 6.89 6.31
CA GLY A 215 40.12 7.93 6.25
C GLY A 215 39.68 9.22 5.52
N PRO A 216 40.52 10.27 5.58
CA PRO A 216 40.20 11.59 5.05
C PRO A 216 40.00 11.62 3.52
N HIS A 217 40.71 10.80 2.76
CA HIS A 217 40.58 10.75 1.30
C HIS A 217 39.31 9.99 0.88
N CYS A 218 38.94 8.91 1.57
CA CYS A 218 37.67 8.24 1.37
C CYS A 218 36.51 9.21 1.66
N TYR A 219 36.58 9.92 2.79
CA TYR A 219 35.62 10.97 3.12
C TYR A 219 35.53 12.05 2.03
N GLY A 220 36.68 12.53 1.53
CA GLY A 220 36.72 13.53 0.46
C GLY A 220 36.02 13.08 -0.83
N VAL A 221 36.22 11.82 -1.26
CA VAL A 221 35.51 11.22 -2.41
C VAL A 221 34.00 11.18 -2.16
N VAL A 222 33.58 10.68 -1.00
CA VAL A 222 32.16 10.55 -0.66
C VAL A 222 31.49 11.91 -0.58
N HIS A 223 32.14 12.89 0.05
CA HIS A 223 31.67 14.26 0.13
C HIS A 223 31.52 14.90 -1.25
N GLN A 224 32.51 14.72 -2.15
CA GLN A 224 32.44 15.24 -3.52
C GLN A 224 31.31 14.59 -4.33
N LEU A 225 31.07 13.28 -4.16
CA LEU A 225 29.98 12.58 -4.82
C LEU A 225 28.60 13.03 -4.32
N PHE A 226 28.45 13.32 -3.03
CA PHE A 226 27.20 13.87 -2.48
C PHE A 226 26.99 15.36 -2.79
N ALA A 227 28.06 16.10 -3.11
CA ALA A 227 27.98 17.49 -3.54
C ALA A 227 27.58 17.66 -5.03
N ASP A 228 27.46 16.57 -5.78
CA ASP A 228 26.98 16.57 -7.16
C ASP A 228 25.54 17.13 -7.22
N ARG A 229 25.33 18.16 -8.05
CA ARG A 229 24.04 18.85 -8.18
C ARG A 229 23.07 18.14 -9.12
N VAL A 230 23.57 17.20 -9.91
CA VAL A 230 22.81 16.53 -10.98
C VAL A 230 22.43 15.11 -10.54
N LEU A 231 23.34 14.38 -9.92
CA LEU A 231 23.15 12.95 -9.60
C LEU A 231 23.12 12.67 -8.10
N VAL A 232 22.13 11.89 -7.67
CA VAL A 232 22.10 11.31 -6.32
C VAL A 232 23.01 10.07 -6.27
N ASN A 233 24.24 10.26 -5.78
CA ASN A 233 25.29 9.25 -5.83
C ASN A 233 25.28 8.22 -4.68
N LEU A 234 24.16 8.04 -3.95
CA LEU A 234 24.09 7.12 -2.80
C LEU A 234 24.50 5.68 -3.14
N ARG A 235 23.99 5.14 -4.26
CA ARG A 235 24.36 3.79 -4.74
C ARG A 235 25.86 3.68 -5.03
N THR A 236 26.41 4.70 -5.68
CA THR A 236 27.83 4.76 -6.04
C THR A 236 28.68 4.76 -4.77
N VAL A 237 28.33 5.58 -3.78
CA VAL A 237 29.02 5.68 -2.50
C VAL A 237 28.97 4.36 -1.72
N GLN A 238 27.79 3.75 -1.59
CA GLN A 238 27.66 2.46 -0.90
C GLN A 238 28.51 1.37 -1.58
N ASN A 239 28.56 1.37 -2.91
CA ASN A 239 29.41 0.44 -3.67
C ASN A 239 30.90 0.70 -3.48
N ILE A 240 31.33 1.96 -3.37
CA ILE A 240 32.73 2.31 -3.03
C ILE A 240 33.07 1.79 -1.63
N LEU A 241 32.21 2.06 -0.64
CA LEU A 241 32.43 1.62 0.74
C LEU A 241 32.49 0.09 0.88
N ARG A 242 31.69 -0.65 0.09
CA ARG A 242 31.75 -2.13 0.02
C ARG A 242 33.07 -2.68 -0.51
N LEU A 243 33.90 -1.90 -1.20
CA LEU A 243 35.21 -2.36 -1.67
C LEU A 243 36.17 -2.68 -0.51
N ARG A 244 35.94 -2.10 0.68
CA ARG A 244 36.72 -2.39 1.90
C ARG A 244 36.67 -3.87 2.28
N ASP A 245 35.52 -4.52 2.03
CA ASP A 245 35.28 -5.91 2.43
C ASP A 245 36.15 -6.87 1.59
N LYS A 246 36.53 -6.45 0.36
CA LYS A 246 37.40 -7.22 -0.55
C LYS A 246 38.87 -6.81 -0.49
N HIS A 247 39.16 -5.53 -0.29
CA HIS A 247 40.51 -4.98 -0.46
C HIS A 247 41.13 -4.40 0.81
N THR A 248 40.47 -4.47 1.97
CA THR A 248 40.83 -3.80 3.23
C THR A 248 40.60 -2.28 3.23
N PRO A 249 40.32 -1.67 4.40
CA PRO A 249 40.14 -0.22 4.52
C PRO A 249 41.35 0.60 4.08
N GLN A 250 42.58 0.15 4.38
CA GLN A 250 43.81 0.89 4.10
C GLN A 250 44.06 1.04 2.60
N ARG A 251 43.84 -0.03 1.84
CA ARG A 251 43.98 0.03 0.37
C ARG A 251 42.89 0.88 -0.27
N LEU A 252 41.67 0.84 0.28
CA LEU A 252 40.59 1.69 -0.19
C LEU A 252 40.93 3.17 0.01
N GLU A 253 41.47 3.54 1.17
CA GLU A 253 41.92 4.91 1.45
C GLU A 253 43.01 5.38 0.47
N ALA A 254 44.03 4.56 0.22
CA ALA A 254 45.09 4.86 -0.75
C ALA A 254 44.55 4.98 -2.19
N ALA A 255 43.58 4.13 -2.56
CA ALA A 255 42.92 4.23 -3.86
C ALA A 255 42.08 5.52 -3.99
N CYS A 256 41.39 5.93 -2.92
CA CYS A 256 40.68 7.20 -2.87
C CYS A 256 41.63 8.40 -2.97
N ALA A 257 42.78 8.35 -2.29
CA ALA A 257 43.81 9.39 -2.39
C ALA A 257 44.29 9.56 -3.84
N ARG A 258 44.58 8.44 -4.51
CA ARG A 258 45.00 8.44 -5.93
C ARG A 258 43.87 8.93 -6.85
N ALA A 259 42.63 8.52 -6.62
CA ALA A 259 41.48 8.95 -7.41
C ALA A 259 41.22 10.46 -7.30
N LEU A 260 41.33 11.03 -6.10
CA LEU A 260 41.24 12.48 -5.88
C LEU A 260 42.39 13.22 -6.55
N ARG A 261 43.60 12.66 -6.54
CA ARG A 261 44.78 13.27 -7.16
C ARG A 261 44.62 13.46 -8.67
N PHE A 262 44.00 12.49 -9.35
CA PHE A 262 43.70 12.56 -10.79
C PHE A 262 42.31 13.17 -11.08
N SER A 263 41.67 13.79 -10.08
CA SER A 263 40.34 14.40 -10.21
C SER A 263 39.28 13.46 -10.81
N ASN A 264 39.38 12.15 -10.52
CA ASN A 264 38.47 11.12 -11.02
C ASN A 264 37.87 10.28 -9.87
N PRO A 265 37.02 10.89 -9.01
CA PRO A 265 36.41 10.24 -7.84
C PRO A 265 35.22 9.33 -8.21
N ARG A 266 35.32 8.59 -9.32
CA ARG A 266 34.27 7.69 -9.80
C ARG A 266 34.53 6.26 -9.34
N TYR A 267 33.46 5.51 -9.07
CA TYR A 267 33.55 4.09 -8.68
C TYR A 267 34.42 3.26 -9.64
N GLY A 268 34.25 3.46 -10.96
CA GLY A 268 35.02 2.73 -11.97
C GLY A 268 36.54 2.96 -11.85
N ALA A 269 36.96 4.19 -11.60
CA ALA A 269 38.37 4.55 -11.43
C ALA A 269 38.95 3.93 -10.15
N ILE A 270 38.25 4.06 -9.02
CA ILE A 270 38.66 3.50 -7.73
C ILE A 270 38.74 1.97 -7.80
N SER A 271 37.74 1.32 -8.40
CA SER A 271 37.75 -0.13 -8.61
C SER A 271 38.92 -0.58 -9.50
N GLN A 272 39.24 0.18 -10.55
CA GLN A 272 40.36 -0.14 -11.44
C GLN A 272 41.72 0.06 -10.75
N ILE A 273 41.87 1.11 -9.92
CA ILE A 273 43.06 1.36 -9.11
C ILE A 273 43.32 0.16 -8.18
N LEU A 274 42.31 -0.28 -7.44
CA LEU A 274 42.41 -1.42 -6.52
C LEU A 274 42.68 -2.76 -7.23
N LYS A 275 42.05 -2.98 -8.39
CA LYS A 275 42.26 -4.20 -9.20
C LYS A 275 43.67 -4.28 -9.77
N LYS A 276 44.23 -3.15 -10.21
CA LYS A 276 45.57 -3.08 -10.79
C LYS A 276 46.68 -2.92 -9.74
N GLY A 277 46.34 -2.79 -8.45
CA GLY A 277 47.32 -2.55 -7.39
C GLY A 277 47.97 -1.17 -7.44
N LEU A 278 47.41 -0.23 -8.20
CA LEU A 278 47.95 1.12 -8.36
C LEU A 278 47.88 1.94 -7.06
N ASP A 279 47.09 1.47 -6.09
CA ASP A 279 47.05 1.99 -4.73
C ASP A 279 48.36 1.78 -3.94
N GLN A 280 49.19 0.82 -4.37
CA GLN A 280 50.45 0.46 -3.72
C GLN A 280 51.68 1.08 -4.39
N GLU A 281 51.50 1.65 -5.58
CA GLU A 281 52.57 2.35 -6.29
C GLU A 281 52.79 3.74 -5.67
N PRO A 282 54.04 4.21 -5.60
CA PRO A 282 54.33 5.57 -5.17
C PRO A 282 53.57 6.55 -6.08
N LEU A 283 52.92 7.53 -5.45
CA LEU A 283 52.32 8.65 -6.16
C LEU A 283 53.48 9.44 -6.80
N SER A 284 53.57 9.41 -8.13
CA SER A 284 54.57 10.21 -8.85
C SER A 284 54.49 11.67 -8.40
N PRO A 285 55.63 12.35 -8.18
CA PRO A 285 55.63 13.76 -7.81
C PRO A 285 54.86 14.54 -8.89
N VAL A 286 53.97 15.44 -8.46
CA VAL A 286 53.38 16.41 -9.39
C VAL A 286 54.48 17.37 -9.76
N THR A 287 55.12 17.11 -10.88
CA THR A 287 55.87 18.12 -11.60
C THR A 287 54.82 19.10 -12.12
N PRO A 288 54.80 20.37 -11.70
CA PRO A 288 54.05 21.37 -12.45
C PRO A 288 54.66 21.38 -13.86
N GLU A 289 53.90 20.91 -14.86
CA GLU A 289 54.31 21.03 -16.26
C GLU A 289 54.46 22.52 -16.58
N SER A 290 55.69 23.00 -16.42
CA SER A 290 56.07 24.36 -16.73
C SER A 290 56.36 24.41 -18.22
N GLY A 291 55.37 24.87 -19.00
CA GLY A 291 55.53 25.63 -20.25
C GLY A 291 56.20 25.01 -21.48
N SER A 292 56.90 23.87 -21.41
CA SER A 292 57.76 23.44 -22.54
C SER A 292 57.01 22.77 -23.70
N THR A 293 55.77 22.32 -23.50
CA THR A 293 54.99 21.59 -24.51
C THR A 293 54.57 22.48 -25.69
N TYR A 294 54.63 23.81 -25.55
CA TYR A 294 54.34 24.76 -26.63
C TYR A 294 55.57 25.23 -27.41
N THR A 295 56.79 24.95 -26.94
CA THR A 295 58.03 25.45 -27.56
C THR A 295 58.77 24.39 -28.38
N SER A 296 58.52 23.10 -28.16
CA SER A 296 59.20 22.03 -28.90
C SER A 296 58.23 21.25 -29.78
N GLY A 297 57.94 21.80 -30.98
CA GLY A 297 57.62 21.03 -32.18
C GLY A 297 56.61 19.89 -32.05
N GLY A 298 55.45 20.17 -31.46
CA GLY A 298 54.32 19.24 -31.49
C GLY A 298 53.90 18.93 -32.93
N ARG A 299 53.55 17.67 -33.22
CA ARG A 299 53.23 17.11 -34.55
C ARG A 299 52.12 17.82 -35.34
N PHE A 300 51.44 18.80 -34.74
CA PHE A 300 50.36 19.60 -35.31
C PHE A 300 50.63 21.11 -35.34
N LEU A 301 51.82 21.57 -34.93
CA LEU A 301 52.21 22.96 -35.10
C LEU A 301 52.53 23.21 -36.58
N ARG A 302 51.69 24.00 -37.25
CA ARG A 302 52.00 24.54 -38.57
C ARG A 302 52.95 25.71 -38.40
N ASP A 303 53.98 25.74 -39.23
CA ASP A 303 54.96 26.82 -39.26
C ASP A 303 54.26 28.14 -39.62
N SER A 304 54.41 29.16 -38.78
CA SER A 304 53.81 30.49 -39.00
C SER A 304 54.28 31.15 -40.29
N ALA A 305 55.42 30.72 -40.86
CA ALA A 305 55.90 31.18 -42.15
C ALA A 305 55.03 30.73 -43.34
N THR A 306 54.15 29.73 -43.15
CA THR A 306 53.28 29.19 -44.21
C THR A 306 51.88 29.82 -44.24
N LEU A 307 51.57 30.74 -43.34
CA LEU A 307 50.24 31.35 -43.22
C LEU A 307 50.06 32.65 -44.03
N PHE A 308 51.12 33.19 -44.62
CA PHE A 308 51.06 34.42 -45.43
C PHE A 308 51.82 34.27 -46.75
N HIS A 309 51.25 33.51 -47.68
CA HIS A 309 51.47 33.64 -49.11
C HIS A 309 50.19 33.33 -49.88
#